data_AF-A0A382G3V9-F1
#
_entry.id   AF-A0A382G3V9-F1
#
_cell.length_a   1.000
_cell.length_b   1.000
_cell.length_c   1.000
_cell.angle_alpha   90.00
_cell.angle_beta   90.00
_cell.angle_gamma   90.00
#
_symmetry.space_group_name_H-M   'P 1'
#
loop_
_entity.id
_entity.type
_entity.pdbx_description
1 polymer ?
#
loop_
_entity_poly.entity_id
_entity_poly.type
_entity_poly.pdbx_seq_one_letter_code
_entity_poly.pdbx_strand_id
1 'polypeptide(L)'
;MKVGVYSHCTIDTIVYGKTTYEVAGGPACYCSLTLRNQKFDVNLATKYGKDFPLTEFLEKNKIKIPEHPSETDTTRFKIIL
;
A
#
# COMPACT_ATOMS: atom_id res chain seq x y z
N MET A 1 20.66 -5.90 -0.44
CA MET A 1 20.12 -6.14 0.92
C MET A 1 18.61 -6.39 0.81
N LYS A 2 18.06 -7.30 1.61
CA LYS A 2 16.62 -7.61 1.65
C LYS A 2 15.99 -6.95 2.86
N VAL A 3 14.79 -6.37 2.69
CA VAL A 3 14.04 -5.71 3.75
C VAL A 3 12.64 -6.30 3.83
N GLY A 4 12.22 -6.68 5.03
CA GLY A 4 10.84 -7.07 5.32
C GLY A 4 10.04 -5.87 5.82
N VAL A 5 8.85 -5.66 5.26
CA VAL A 5 7.91 -4.62 5.69
C VAL A 5 6.63 -5.29 6.19
N TYR A 6 6.21 -4.95 7.40
CA TYR A 6 5.04 -5.51 8.07
C TYR A 6 4.16 -4.36 8.57
N SER A 7 3.04 -4.11 7.89
CA SER A 7 2.01 -3.17 8.33
C SER A 7 0.80 -3.23 7.37
N HIS A 8 -0.11 -2.27 7.46
CA HIS A 8 -1.24 -2.15 6.55
C HIS A 8 -0.91 -1.37 5.27
N CYS A 9 -1.37 -1.89 4.13
CA CYS A 9 -1.75 -1.08 2.98
C CYS A 9 -3.20 -0.61 3.15
N THR A 10 -3.45 0.67 2.91
CA THR A 10 -4.77 1.30 3.13
C THR A 10 -5.24 2.01 1.88
N ILE A 11 -6.52 2.38 1.85
CA ILE A 11 -7.06 3.36 0.91
C ILE A 11 -7.37 4.63 1.69
N ASP A 12 -6.68 5.71 1.37
CA ASP A 12 -6.81 6.99 2.04
C ASP A 12 -7.68 7.93 1.19
N THR A 13 -8.77 8.40 1.77
CA THR A 13 -9.57 9.50 1.24
C THR A 13 -9.06 10.81 1.84
N ILE A 14 -8.29 11.56 1.05
CA ILE A 14 -7.70 12.84 1.46
C ILE A 14 -8.62 13.97 0.98
N VAL A 15 -9.13 14.77 1.91
CA VAL A 15 -9.93 15.96 1.64
C VAL A 15 -9.05 17.19 1.86
N TYR A 16 -8.88 18.01 0.82
CA TYR A 16 -8.14 19.26 0.86
C TYR A 16 -8.98 20.38 0.25
N GLY A 17 -9.52 21.24 1.10
CA GLY A 17 -10.49 22.27 0.70
C GLY A 17 -11.74 21.65 0.08
N LYS A 18 -11.97 21.90 -1.22
CA LYS A 18 -13.11 21.35 -1.97
C LYS A 18 -12.76 20.09 -2.77
N THR A 19 -11.52 19.62 -2.71
CA THR A 19 -11.04 18.49 -3.50
C THR A 19 -10.91 17.24 -2.64
N THR A 20 -11.28 16.11 -3.21
CA THR A 20 -11.18 14.79 -2.58
C THR A 20 -10.35 13.88 -3.47
N TYR A 21 -9.39 13.18 -2.86
CA TYR A 21 -8.54 12.20 -3.52
C TYR A 21 -8.72 10.85 -2.84
N GLU A 22 -8.98 9.80 -3.62
CA GLU A 22 -8.90 8.42 -3.13
C GLU A 22 -7.61 7.80 -3.66
N VAL A 23 -6.71 7.47 -2.76
CA VAL A 23 -5.36 6.99 -3.10
C VAL A 23 -4.99 5.80 -2.24
N ALA A 24 -4.09 4.95 -2.74
CA ALA A 24 -3.45 3.98 -1.89
C ALA A 24 -2.56 4.68 -0.87
N GLY A 25 -2.57 4.18 0.36
CA GLY A 25 -1.76 4.68 1.44
C GLY A 25 -1.35 3.60 2.42
N GLY A 26 -1.15 4.02 3.66
CA GLY A 26 -0.72 3.16 4.73
C GLY A 26 0.81 2.98 4.74
N PRO A 27 1.39 2.80 5.94
CA PRO A 27 2.83 2.76 6.12
C PRO A 27 3.50 1.63 5.31
N ALA A 28 2.84 0.48 5.15
CA ALA A 28 3.42 -0.63 4.40
C ALA A 28 3.58 -0.28 2.92
N CYS A 29 2.59 0.41 2.34
CA CYS A 29 2.63 0.86 0.95
C CYS A 29 3.77 1.86 0.75
N TYR A 30 3.77 2.96 1.52
CA TYR A 30 4.78 4.02 1.38
C TYR A 30 6.22 3.53 1.63
N CYS A 31 6.44 2.73 2.67
CA CYS A 31 7.76 2.17 2.98
C CYS A 31 8.25 1.24 1.87
N SER A 32 7.39 0.35 1.37
CA SER A 32 7.76 -0.60 0.32
C SER A 32 8.16 0.12 -0.96
N LEU A 33 7.38 1.13 -1.38
CA LEU A 33 7.69 1.94 -2.56
C LEU A 33 9.01 2.70 -2.40
N THR A 34 9.20 3.33 -1.23
CA THR A 34 10.43 4.07 -0.92
C THR A 34 11.66 3.15 -0.97
N LEU A 35 11.58 1.97 -0.36
CA LEU A 35 12.66 0.99 -0.34
C LEU A 35 12.98 0.45 -1.75
N ARG A 36 11.96 0.24 -2.59
CA ARG A 36 12.17 -0.15 -3.99
C ARG A 36 12.84 0.96 -4.80
N ASN A 37 12.46 2.22 -4.59
CA ASN A 37 13.13 3.35 -5.23
C ASN A 37 14.61 3.43 -4.84
N GLN A 38 14.95 3.05 -3.60
CA GLN A 38 16.31 2.91 -3.09
C GLN A 38 17.01 1.59 -3.47
N LYS A 39 16.41 0.79 -4.36
CA LYS A 39 16.95 -0.46 -4.91
C LYS A 39 17.07 -1.63 -3.92
N PHE A 40 16.41 -1.56 -2.76
CA PHE A 40 16.31 -2.72 -1.87
C PHE A 40 15.36 -3.78 -2.42
N ASP A 41 15.64 -5.05 -2.17
CA ASP A 41 14.68 -6.15 -2.41
C ASP A 41 13.67 -6.19 -1.26
N VAL A 42 12.37 -6.12 -1.55
CA VAL A 42 11.31 -5.89 -0.56
C VAL A 42 10.37 -7.09 -0.52
N ASN A 43 10.23 -7.65 0.69
CA ASN A 43 9.16 -8.58 1.04
C ASN A 43 8.13 -7.82 1.86
N LEU A 44 6.94 -7.63 1.30
CA LEU A 44 5.84 -6.91 1.91
C LEU A 44 4.82 -7.92 2.48
N ALA A 45 4.77 -8.04 3.81
CA ALA A 45 3.77 -8.81 4.51
C ALA A 45 2.61 -7.88 4.92
N THR A 46 1.53 -7.96 4.16
CA THR A 46 0.29 -7.18 4.36
C THR A 46 -0.88 -7.98 3.80
N LYS A 47 -2.09 -7.65 4.25
CA LYS A 47 -3.34 -8.06 3.61
C LYS A 47 -4.11 -6.85 3.15
N TYR A 48 -4.71 -6.93 1.98
CA TYR A 48 -5.64 -5.93 1.45
C TYR A 48 -6.72 -6.64 0.63
N GLY A 49 -7.87 -5.98 0.49
CA GLY A 49 -9.02 -6.50 -0.25
C GLY A 49 -8.82 -6.38 -1.76
N LYS A 50 -9.76 -6.96 -2.52
CA LYS A 50 -9.77 -6.88 -4.00
C LYS A 50 -9.93 -5.44 -4.52
N ASP A 51 -10.34 -4.52 -3.65
CA ASP A 51 -10.54 -3.10 -3.91
C ASP A 51 -9.25 -2.26 -3.86
N PHE A 52 -8.10 -2.86 -3.51
CA PHE A 52 -6.84 -2.11 -3.41
C PHE A 52 -6.30 -1.64 -4.78
N PRO A 53 -6.10 -0.33 -5.00
CA PRO A 53 -5.89 0.23 -6.33
C PRO A 53 -4.45 0.08 -6.88
N LEU A 54 -3.48 -0.33 -6.06
CA LEU A 54 -2.06 -0.41 -6.47
C LEU A 54 -1.51 -1.83 -6.67
N THR A 55 -2.37 -2.86 -6.73
CA THR A 55 -1.93 -4.25 -6.87
C THR A 55 -0.98 -4.45 -8.07
N GLU A 56 -1.35 -3.98 -9.27
CA GLU A 56 -0.49 -4.07 -10.45
C GLU A 56 0.85 -3.31 -10.30
N PHE A 57 0.83 -2.19 -9.57
CA PHE A 57 2.03 -1.38 -9.38
C PHE A 57 3.02 -2.07 -8.45
N LEU A 58 2.54 -2.73 -7.39
CA LEU A 58 3.39 -3.53 -6.49
C LEU A 58 4.05 -4.68 -7.26
N GLU A 59 3.28 -5.36 -8.12
CA GLU A 59 3.78 -6.42 -9.00
C GLU A 59 4.85 -5.90 -9.98
N LYS A 60 4.57 -4.80 -10.71
CA LYS A 60 5.51 -4.18 -11.65
C LYS A 60 6.82 -3.75 -10.96
N ASN A 61 6.74 -3.30 -9.71
CA ASN A 61 7.92 -2.93 -8.93
C ASN A 61 8.66 -4.11 -8.30
N LYS A 62 8.25 -5.35 -8.56
CA LYS A 62 8.82 -6.58 -7.99
C LYS A 62 8.77 -6.60 -6.46
N ILE A 63 7.72 -6.02 -5.87
CA ILE A 63 7.45 -6.15 -4.43
C ILE A 63 6.78 -7.50 -4.23
N LYS A 64 7.43 -8.38 -3.47
CA LYS A 64 6.87 -9.70 -3.19
C LYS A 64 5.85 -9.59 -2.08
N ILE A 65 4.66 -10.12 -2.32
CA ILE A 65 3.58 -10.21 -1.34
C ILE A 65 3.37 -11.70 -1.08
N PRO A 66 4.01 -12.26 -0.03
CA PRO A 66 3.95 -13.69 0.24
C PRO A 66 2.61 -14.11 0.87
N GLU A 67 1.79 -13.16 1.33
CA GLU A 67 0.50 -13.43 1.95
C GLU A 67 -0.69 -13.25 0.99
N HIS A 68 -1.75 -14.01 1.25
CA HIS A 68 -2.97 -14.08 0.45
C HIS A 68 -3.82 -12.79 0.51
N PRO A 69 -4.66 -12.53 -0.51
CA PRO A 69 -5.63 -11.44 -0.50
C PRO A 69 -6.61 -11.58 0.68
N SER A 70 -7.03 -10.44 1.23
CA SER A 70 -8.06 -10.39 2.27
C SER A 70 -9.43 -10.84 1.72
N GLU A 71 -10.23 -11.51 2.55
CA GLU A 71 -11.64 -11.81 2.25
C GLU A 71 -12.55 -10.59 2.44
N THR A 72 -12.06 -9.57 3.15
CA THR A 72 -12.75 -8.29 3.38
C THR A 72 -12.08 -7.14 2.65
N ASP A 73 -12.81 -6.03 2.51
CA ASP A 73 -12.33 -4.79 1.91
C ASP A 73 -11.07 -4.25 2.60
N THR A 74 -10.30 -3.46 1.84
CA THR A 74 -9.07 -2.83 2.31
C THR A 74 -9.37 -1.82 3.41
N THR A 75 -8.50 -1.75 4.42
CA THR A 75 -8.58 -0.73 5.49
C THR A 75 -8.62 0.68 4.88
N ARG A 76 -9.54 1.51 5.36
CA ARG A 76 -9.79 2.86 4.82
C ARG A 76 -9.60 3.93 5.88
N PHE A 77 -9.01 5.05 5.48
CA PHE A 77 -8.88 6.25 6.32
C PHE A 77 -9.45 7.47 5.60
N LYS A 78 -10.05 8.38 6.36
CA LYS A 78 -10.43 9.71 5.87
C LYS A 78 -9.54 10.74 6.55
N ILE A 79 -8.78 11.49 5.76
CA ILE A 79 -7.83 12.50 6.22
C ILE A 79 -8.37 13.85 5.78
N ILE A 80 -8.55 14.78 6.73
CA ILE A 80 -9.03 16.14 6.46
C ILE A 80 -7.86 17.07 6.76
N LEU A 81 -7.40 17.79 5.72
CA LEU A 81 -6.29 18.72 5.75
C LEU A 81 -6.77 20.17 5.67
#